data_AF-A0A1Q6ECG6-F1
#
_entry.id   AF-A0A1Q6ECG6-F1
#
_cell.length_a   1.000
_cell.length_b   1.000
_cell.length_c   1.000
_cell.angle_alpha   90.00
_cell.angle_beta   90.00
_cell.angle_gamma   90.00
#
_symmetry.space_group_name_H-M   'P 1'
#
loop_
_entity.id
_entity.type
_entity.pdbx_description
1 polymer ?
#
loop_
_entity_poly.entity_id
_entity_poly.type
_entity_poly.pdbx_seq_one_letter_code
_entity_poly.pdbx_strand_id
1 'polypeptide(L)'
;MKTTANKINTGVNSLSSNTPSTMNATEVKAPEFSELSHTATNIVLTAENDGDIYRRYVAPLVLSLTNKIKRGITPNRKRLAQSSAMRSIIAASLAEMYCAGWMEDNTRVTAAERKEAANYLASVYISDAEDEYNNQMAAYK
;
A
#
# COMPACT_ATOMS: atom_id res chain seq x y z
N MET A 1 7.45 72.75 19.13
CA MET A 1 8.54 71.75 19.11
C MET A 1 7.93 70.37 18.93
N LYS A 2 8.37 69.65 17.91
CA LYS A 2 8.01 68.26 17.61
C LYS A 2 8.81 67.34 18.52
N THR A 3 8.16 66.37 19.14
CA THR A 3 8.81 65.13 19.58
C THR A 3 7.91 63.95 19.24
N THR A 4 8.35 63.29 18.17
CA THR A 4 7.86 62.06 17.57
C THR A 4 7.97 60.90 18.56
N ALA A 5 6.88 60.17 18.79
CA ALA A 5 6.92 58.92 19.53
C ALA A 5 7.46 57.79 18.63
N ASN A 6 8.45 57.07 19.17
CA ASN A 6 9.21 56.00 18.54
C ASN A 6 8.31 54.88 18.00
N LYS A 7 8.47 54.57 16.72
CA LYS A 7 7.94 53.38 16.06
C LYS A 7 8.77 52.19 16.54
N ILE A 8 8.19 51.33 17.39
CA ILE A 8 8.85 50.10 17.82
C ILE A 8 8.89 49.16 16.61
N ASN A 9 10.08 48.99 16.06
CA ASN A 9 10.38 48.04 15.00
C ASN A 9 10.63 46.67 15.66
N THR A 10 9.56 45.98 16.05
CA THR A 10 9.64 44.58 16.46
C THR A 10 9.83 43.76 15.20
N GLY A 11 11.11 43.49 14.90
CA GLY A 11 11.52 42.48 13.93
C GLY A 11 10.86 41.17 14.28
N VAL A 12 9.76 40.87 13.59
CA VAL A 12 9.25 39.51 13.49
C VAL A 12 10.29 38.81 12.62
N ASN A 13 11.24 38.15 13.28
CA ASN A 13 12.08 37.16 12.64
C ASN A 13 11.12 36.25 11.89
N SER A 14 11.13 36.37 10.56
CA SER A 14 10.53 35.39 9.68
C SER A 14 11.29 34.09 9.95
N LEU A 15 10.78 33.31 10.91
CA LEU A 15 10.89 31.86 10.85
C LEU A 15 10.30 31.51 9.50
N SER A 16 11.19 31.44 8.51
CA SER A 16 10.98 30.71 7.28
C SER A 16 10.52 29.35 7.73
N SER A 17 9.19 29.20 7.79
CA SER A 17 8.55 27.91 7.90
C SER A 17 9.16 27.11 6.76
N ASN A 18 10.02 26.16 7.11
CA ASN A 18 10.52 25.17 6.17
C ASN A 18 9.27 24.41 5.74
N THR A 19 8.60 24.93 4.72
CA THR A 19 7.55 24.23 4.00
C THR A 19 8.19 22.91 3.58
N PRO A 20 7.77 21.76 4.12
CA PRO A 20 8.25 20.50 3.61
C PRO A 20 7.88 20.47 2.13
N SER A 21 8.87 20.10 1.33
CA SER A 21 8.79 20.01 -0.13
C SER A 21 7.46 19.38 -0.56
N THR A 22 6.81 20.05 -1.50
CA THR A 22 5.66 19.63 -2.31
C THR A 22 5.21 18.17 -2.05
N MET A 23 4.13 18.01 -1.29
CA MET A 23 3.35 16.78 -1.32
C MET A 23 2.91 16.56 -2.76
N ASN A 24 3.45 15.53 -3.43
CA ASN A 24 2.96 15.11 -4.74
C ASN A 24 1.47 14.78 -4.58
N ALA A 25 0.59 15.71 -4.97
CA ALA A 25 -0.86 15.62 -4.81
C ALA A 25 -1.53 14.55 -5.71
N THR A 26 -0.79 13.50 -6.08
CA THR A 26 -1.26 12.38 -6.89
C THR A 26 -0.81 11.00 -6.39
N GLU A 27 -0.11 10.90 -5.25
CA GLU A 27 -0.02 9.63 -4.55
C GLU A 27 -1.24 9.49 -3.65
N VAL A 28 -2.31 8.94 -4.22
CA VAL A 28 -3.42 8.41 -3.43
C VAL A 28 -2.79 7.49 -2.38
N LYS A 29 -2.98 7.75 -1.09
CA LYS A 29 -2.46 6.87 -0.02
C LYS A 29 -3.06 5.47 -0.21
N ALA A 30 -2.32 4.42 0.16
CA ALA A 30 -2.94 3.09 0.22
C ALA A 30 -4.08 3.14 1.26
N PRO A 31 -5.21 2.45 1.03
CA PRO A 31 -6.26 2.39 2.04
C PRO A 31 -5.70 1.72 3.31
N GLU A 32 -6.12 2.22 4.47
CA GLU A 32 -5.85 1.53 5.74
C GLU A 32 -6.75 0.28 5.86
N PHE A 33 -6.34 -0.71 6.66
CA PHE A 33 -7.15 -1.93 6.83
C PHE A 33 -8.55 -1.63 7.40
N SER A 34 -8.66 -0.63 8.29
CA SER A 34 -9.91 -0.17 8.87
C SER A 34 -10.82 0.59 7.90
N GLU A 35 -10.29 1.01 6.75
CA GLU A 35 -11.05 1.71 5.71
C GLU A 35 -11.69 0.72 4.71
N LEU A 36 -11.31 -0.56 4.79
CA LEU A 36 -11.81 -1.59 3.88
C LEU A 36 -13.29 -1.91 4.16
N SER A 37 -14.06 -2.06 3.10
CA SER A 37 -15.37 -2.72 3.19
C SER A 37 -15.24 -4.14 3.76
N HIS A 38 -16.28 -4.64 4.44
CA HIS A 38 -16.27 -5.98 5.03
C HIS A 38 -15.87 -7.08 4.03
N THR A 39 -16.38 -6.99 2.81
CA THR A 39 -16.02 -7.92 1.73
C THR A 39 -14.55 -7.81 1.35
N ALA A 40 -14.02 -6.60 1.18
CA ALA A 40 -12.61 -6.39 0.87
C ALA A 40 -11.70 -6.88 2.01
N THR A 41 -12.10 -6.67 3.26
CA THR A 41 -11.44 -7.22 4.44
C THR A 41 -11.35 -8.74 4.37
N ASN A 42 -12.45 -9.44 4.06
CA ASN A 42 -12.44 -10.90 4.00
C ASN A 42 -11.55 -11.43 2.86
N ILE A 43 -11.51 -10.73 1.72
CA ILE A 43 -10.59 -11.05 0.61
C ILE A 43 -9.14 -10.93 1.09
N VAL A 44 -8.79 -9.81 1.74
CA VAL A 44 -7.44 -9.56 2.28
C VAL A 44 -7.06 -10.65 3.28
N LEU A 45 -7.93 -10.91 4.27
CA LEU A 45 -7.67 -11.93 5.29
C LEU A 45 -7.47 -13.31 4.67
N THR A 46 -8.25 -13.67 3.65
CA THR A 46 -8.08 -14.96 2.96
C THR A 46 -6.77 -15.02 2.19
N ALA A 47 -6.40 -13.95 1.48
CA ALA A 47 -5.14 -13.89 0.74
C ALA A 47 -3.90 -14.03 1.66
N GLU A 48 -3.95 -13.44 2.84
CA GLU A 48 -2.83 -13.42 3.79
C GLU A 48 -2.72 -14.69 4.64
N ASN A 49 -3.84 -15.35 4.95
CA ASN A 49 -3.87 -16.48 5.88
C ASN A 49 -3.93 -17.86 5.21
N ASP A 50 -4.28 -17.93 3.92
CA ASP A 50 -4.27 -19.20 3.21
C ASP A 50 -2.87 -19.57 2.73
N GLY A 51 -2.32 -20.65 3.29
CA GLY A 51 -0.96 -21.11 2.99
C GLY A 51 -0.77 -21.57 1.54
N ASP A 52 -1.82 -22.03 0.87
CA ASP A 52 -1.78 -22.49 -0.52
C ASP A 52 -1.81 -21.29 -1.48
N ILE A 53 -2.61 -20.26 -1.19
CA ILE A 53 -2.57 -18.97 -1.89
C ILE A 53 -1.19 -18.33 -1.73
N TYR A 54 -0.69 -18.29 -0.49
CA TYR A 54 0.61 -17.71 -0.19
C TYR A 54 1.73 -18.38 -1.02
N ARG A 55 1.83 -19.70 -0.94
CA ARG A 55 2.87 -20.48 -1.62
C ARG A 55 2.80 -20.38 -3.14
N ARG A 56 1.60 -20.37 -3.72
CA ARG A 56 1.42 -20.40 -5.18
C ARG A 56 1.50 -19.02 -5.83
N TYR A 57 1.04 -17.98 -5.14
CA TYR A 57 0.85 -16.66 -5.75
C TYR A 57 1.64 -15.55 -5.04
N VAL A 58 1.60 -15.47 -3.71
CA VAL A 58 2.19 -14.35 -2.96
C VAL A 58 3.71 -14.46 -2.90
N ALA A 59 4.26 -15.60 -2.47
CA ALA A 59 5.70 -15.78 -2.34
C ALA A 59 6.48 -15.55 -3.66
N PRO A 60 6.04 -16.08 -4.83
CA PRO A 60 6.68 -15.77 -6.11
C PRO A 60 6.57 -14.29 -6.50
N LEU A 61 5.47 -13.63 -6.15
CA LEU A 61 5.27 -12.20 -6.39
C LEU A 61 6.24 -11.37 -5.56
N VAL A 62 6.32 -11.61 -4.25
CA VAL A 62 7.23 -10.91 -3.33
C VAL A 62 8.68 -11.08 -3.79
N LEU A 63 9.11 -12.31 -4.10
CA LEU A 63 10.45 -12.56 -4.65
C LEU A 63 10.74 -11.76 -5.94
N SER A 64 9.76 -11.68 -6.83
CA SER A 64 9.86 -10.89 -8.07
C SER A 64 10.00 -9.39 -7.79
N LEU A 65 9.26 -8.87 -6.80
CA LEU A 65 9.33 -7.48 -6.36
C LEU A 65 10.68 -7.18 -5.68
N THR A 66 11.15 -8.04 -4.78
CA THR A 66 12.48 -7.92 -4.15
C THR A 66 13.59 -7.88 -5.18
N ASN A 67 13.54 -8.74 -6.22
CA ASN A 67 14.51 -8.73 -7.30
C ASN A 67 14.46 -7.45 -8.16
N LYS A 68 13.30 -6.80 -8.29
CA LYS A 68 13.18 -5.49 -8.94
C LYS A 68 13.82 -4.40 -8.08
N ILE A 69 13.55 -4.40 -6.77
CA ILE A 69 14.13 -3.44 -5.81
C ILE A 69 15.66 -3.55 -5.83
N LYS A 70 16.22 -4.77 -5.82
CA LYS A 70 17.68 -5.01 -5.96
C LYS A 70 18.29 -4.39 -7.21
N ARG A 71 17.52 -4.26 -8.29
CA ARG A 71 17.94 -3.66 -9.57
C ARG A 71 17.71 -2.15 -9.62
N GLY A 72 17.30 -1.54 -8.50
CA GLY A 72 16.97 -0.11 -8.42
C GLY A 72 15.61 0.25 -9.04
N ILE A 73 14.73 -0.73 -9.25
CA ILE A 73 13.39 -0.49 -9.82
C ILE A 73 12.37 -0.37 -8.69
N THR A 74 11.80 0.83 -8.51
CA THR A 74 10.72 1.07 -7.56
C THR A 74 9.40 0.45 -8.04
N PRO A 75 8.81 -0.51 -7.28
CA PRO A 75 7.49 -1.04 -7.60
C PRO A 75 6.40 0.04 -7.58
N ASN A 76 5.48 0.00 -8.55
CA ASN A 76 4.36 0.93 -8.60
C ASN A 76 3.08 0.26 -8.10
N ARG A 77 2.54 0.74 -6.98
CA ARG A 77 1.34 0.18 -6.33
C ARG A 77 0.13 0.09 -7.26
N LYS A 78 -0.18 1.16 -8.00
CA LYS A 78 -1.34 1.20 -8.92
C LYS A 78 -1.20 0.15 -10.03
N ARG A 79 0.00 0.02 -10.60
CA ARG A 79 0.29 -1.01 -11.63
C ARG A 79 0.22 -2.42 -11.05
N LEU A 80 0.70 -2.63 -9.83
CA LEU A 80 0.63 -3.92 -9.15
C LEU A 80 -0.82 -4.31 -8.84
N ALA A 81 -1.62 -3.39 -8.30
CA ALA A 81 -3.04 -3.61 -8.03
C ALA A 81 -3.84 -3.99 -9.29
N GLN A 82 -3.42 -3.49 -10.45
CA GLN A 82 -4.03 -3.78 -11.77
C GLN A 82 -3.38 -4.97 -12.50
N SER A 83 -2.38 -5.62 -11.91
CA SER A 83 -1.63 -6.69 -12.55
C SER A 83 -2.43 -7.98 -12.65
N SER A 84 -2.01 -8.87 -13.56
CA SER A 84 -2.55 -10.24 -13.62
C SER A 84 -2.26 -11.03 -12.34
N ALA A 85 -1.10 -10.82 -11.71
CA ALA A 85 -0.74 -11.47 -10.45
C ALA A 85 -1.75 -11.13 -9.34
N MET A 86 -2.09 -9.85 -9.18
CA MET A 86 -3.09 -9.43 -8.19
C MET A 86 -4.49 -9.96 -8.52
N ARG A 87 -4.88 -10.01 -9.80
CA ARG A 87 -6.14 -10.64 -10.20
C ARG A 87 -6.20 -12.12 -9.83
N SER A 88 -5.09 -12.85 -9.99
CA SER A 88 -5.01 -14.27 -9.62
C SER A 88 -5.13 -14.47 -8.12
N ILE A 89 -4.48 -13.63 -7.31
CA ILE A 89 -4.59 -13.68 -5.84
C ILE A 89 -6.04 -13.48 -5.42
N ILE A 90 -6.69 -12.41 -5.89
CA ILE A 90 -8.10 -12.13 -5.57
C ILE A 90 -9.02 -13.28 -6.02
N ALA A 91 -8.79 -13.83 -7.21
CA ALA A 91 -9.60 -14.95 -7.71
C ALA A 91 -9.44 -16.20 -6.83
N ALA A 92 -8.22 -16.51 -6.38
CA ALA A 92 -7.95 -17.62 -5.47
C ALA A 92 -8.60 -17.39 -4.09
N SER A 93 -8.51 -16.17 -3.55
CA SER A 93 -9.17 -15.80 -2.29
C SER A 93 -10.69 -15.97 -2.37
N LEU A 94 -11.32 -15.53 -3.45
CA LEU A 94 -12.77 -15.70 -3.64
C LEU A 94 -13.15 -17.18 -3.78
N ALA A 95 -12.33 -17.99 -4.45
CA ALA A 95 -12.56 -19.43 -4.53
C ALA A 95 -12.51 -20.09 -3.15
N GLU A 96 -11.53 -19.72 -2.31
CA GLU A 96 -11.39 -20.25 -0.96
C GLU A 96 -12.53 -19.79 -0.05
N MET A 97 -12.89 -18.50 -0.08
CA MET A 97 -14.03 -17.97 0.68
C MET A 97 -15.33 -18.71 0.35
N TYR A 98 -15.53 -19.09 -0.92
CA TYR A 98 -16.67 -19.90 -1.33
C TYR A 98 -16.59 -21.34 -0.79
N CYS A 99 -15.43 -21.99 -0.92
CA CYS A 99 -15.20 -23.34 -0.40
C CYS A 99 -15.39 -23.41 1.13
N ALA A 100 -14.98 -22.38 1.85
CA ALA A 100 -15.12 -22.25 3.30
C ALA A 100 -16.54 -21.91 3.76
N GLY A 101 -17.48 -21.63 2.83
CA GLY A 101 -18.86 -21.26 3.15
C GLY A 101 -19.01 -19.83 3.67
N TRP A 102 -18.01 -18.97 3.50
CA TRP A 102 -18.05 -17.56 3.91
C TRP A 102 -18.82 -16.69 2.91
N MET A 103 -19.06 -17.21 1.71
CA MET A 103 -19.89 -16.59 0.70
C MET A 103 -20.79 -17.63 0.01
N GLU A 104 -22.07 -17.32 -0.11
CA GLU A 104 -23.04 -18.16 -0.82
C GLU A 104 -22.88 -18.10 -2.36
N ASP A 105 -22.34 -17.00 -2.89
CA ASP A 105 -22.14 -16.82 -4.34
C ASP A 105 -20.99 -15.84 -4.67
N ASN A 106 -20.01 -16.31 -5.45
CA ASN A 106 -18.85 -15.54 -5.94
C ASN A 106 -19.20 -14.39 -6.89
N THR A 107 -20.43 -14.36 -7.42
CA THR A 107 -20.89 -13.30 -8.32
C THR A 107 -21.28 -12.01 -7.59
N ARG A 108 -21.48 -12.05 -6.27
CA ARG A 108 -21.95 -10.89 -5.49
C ARG A 108 -20.87 -9.87 -5.16
N VAL A 109 -19.59 -10.24 -5.27
CA VAL A 109 -18.46 -9.34 -4.98
C VAL A 109 -18.25 -8.38 -6.13
N THR A 110 -18.46 -7.10 -5.84
CA THR A 110 -18.39 -5.99 -6.78
C THR A 110 -16.96 -5.72 -7.26
N ALA A 111 -16.84 -5.08 -8.42
CA ALA A 111 -15.54 -4.62 -8.91
C ALA A 111 -14.86 -3.60 -7.98
N ALA A 112 -15.65 -2.83 -7.21
CA ALA A 112 -15.16 -1.85 -6.25
C ALA A 112 -14.45 -2.54 -5.06
N GLU A 113 -15.09 -3.56 -4.46
CA GLU A 113 -14.52 -4.32 -3.34
C GLU A 113 -13.24 -5.07 -3.75
N ARG A 114 -13.23 -5.65 -4.97
CA ARG A 114 -12.01 -6.27 -5.52
C ARG A 114 -10.90 -5.25 -5.70
N LYS A 115 -11.23 -4.06 -6.22
CA LYS A 115 -10.26 -2.98 -6.42
C LYS A 115 -9.73 -2.47 -5.09
N GLU A 116 -10.56 -2.39 -4.07
CA GLU A 116 -10.19 -1.97 -2.72
C GLU A 116 -9.18 -2.95 -2.11
N ALA A 117 -9.50 -4.25 -2.06
CA ALA A 117 -8.59 -5.30 -1.63
C ALA A 117 -7.28 -5.31 -2.44
N ALA A 118 -7.36 -5.17 -3.78
CA ALA A 118 -6.18 -5.11 -4.65
C ALA A 118 -5.23 -3.97 -4.29
N ASN A 119 -5.75 -2.80 -3.94
CA ASN A 119 -4.92 -1.64 -3.58
C ASN A 119 -4.26 -1.84 -2.22
N TYR A 120 -4.97 -2.44 -1.26
CA TYR A 120 -4.41 -2.79 0.04
C TYR A 120 -3.29 -3.83 -0.10
N LEU A 121 -3.58 -4.98 -0.70
CA LEU A 121 -2.61 -6.07 -0.91
C LEU A 121 -1.39 -5.62 -1.72
N ALA A 122 -1.57 -4.76 -2.72
CA ALA A 122 -0.45 -4.21 -3.46
C ALA A 122 0.50 -3.38 -2.58
N SER A 123 -0.02 -2.71 -1.55
CA SER A 123 0.80 -1.97 -0.60
C SER A 123 1.56 -2.93 0.32
N VAL A 124 0.86 -3.93 0.86
CA VAL A 124 1.43 -4.96 1.74
C VAL A 124 2.59 -5.68 1.04
N TYR A 125 2.36 -6.23 -0.16
CA TYR A 125 3.40 -7.01 -0.84
C TYR A 125 4.59 -6.20 -1.35
N ILE A 126 4.42 -4.89 -1.52
CA ILE A 126 5.55 -4.00 -1.78
C ILE A 126 6.36 -3.81 -0.49
N SER A 127 5.71 -3.57 0.64
CA SER A 127 6.36 -3.48 1.96
C SER A 127 7.13 -4.75 2.31
N ASP A 128 6.51 -5.93 2.13
CA ASP A 128 7.18 -7.22 2.39
C ASP A 128 8.44 -7.39 1.52
N ALA A 129 8.38 -6.94 0.27
CA ALA A 129 9.50 -7.02 -0.66
C ALA A 129 10.64 -6.06 -0.28
N GLU A 130 10.31 -4.88 0.27
CA GLU A 130 11.26 -3.90 0.81
C GLU A 130 11.92 -4.41 2.09
N ASP A 131 11.15 -4.99 3.01
CA ASP A 131 11.65 -5.60 4.24
C ASP A 131 12.57 -6.78 3.95
N GLU A 132 12.19 -7.67 3.03
CA GLU A 132 13.03 -8.78 2.60
C GLU A 132 14.35 -8.29 1.96
N TYR A 133 14.30 -7.23 1.15
CA TYR A 133 15.51 -6.61 0.61
C TYR A 133 16.41 -6.06 1.72
N ASN A 134 15.83 -5.34 2.69
CA ASN A 134 16.56 -4.74 3.81
C ASN A 134 17.20 -5.80 4.70
N ASN A 135 16.48 -6.89 4.99
CA ASN A 135 16.97 -8.02 5.77
C ASN A 135 18.17 -8.70 5.08
N GLN A 136 18.09 -8.89 3.76
CA GLN A 136 19.20 -9.45 2.99
C GLN A 136 20.42 -8.52 3.03
N MET A 137 20.22 -7.20 2.90
CA MET A 137 21.33 -6.23 2.96
C MET A 137 21.94 -6.10 4.35
N ALA A 138 21.17 -6.33 5.42
CA ALA A 138 21.67 -6.38 6.78
C ALA A 138 22.58 -7.59 7.03
N ALA A 139 22.30 -8.74 6.38
CA ALA A 139 23.09 -9.96 6.51
C ALA A 139 24.49 -9.88 5.84
N TYR A 140 24.75 -8.87 5.00
CA TYR A 140 26.05 -8.64 4.34
C TYR A 140 26.91 -7.58 5.03
N LYS A 141 26.48 -7.05 6.19
CA LYS A 141 27.24 -6.07 7.00
C LYS A 141 27.90 -6.75 8.19
#